data_AF-A0A9P3L879-F1
#
_entry.id   AF-A0A9P3L879-F1
#
_cell.length_a   1.000
_cell.length_b   1.000
_cell.length_c   1.000
_cell.angle_alpha   90.00
_cell.angle_beta   90.00
_cell.angle_gamma   90.00
#
_symmetry.space_group_name_H-M   'P 1'
#
loop_
_entity.id
_entity.type
_entity.pdbx_description
1 polymer ?
#
loop_
_entity_poly.entity_id
_entity_poly.type
_entity_poly.pdbx_seq_one_letter_code
_entity_poly.pdbx_strand_id
1 'polypeptide(L)'
;MSGFAGLTSSPVSPDRGPQAEPDSYPETMDDWLAEPDLWPAKLRGLFEHAKSRPQATKAGLLIALKLVSEAAEETWQAAWAAGFVSQLSRIVQSEYVCGFSREELVAYGGEHRDTLDVLIGFMELFIRCLDRMPDDNVSQASDAELERMLDFLQHGHRVLFTNLWNIRVPFLVSEYSCTNHLSWCGESLARTLTFMAMHVSSCLSKRRGIRIDPVTSHIPHVLLIFWLHNRNKYRRRHALKVLEPILDTTHHPGLGESLITSITKPKAIGKALLRDLKDDTIVGNNLCTLLWGYLKINAQLDTEVADSVAVPLFLAAARRELCSGDGSVQTASTIIHVAHTFIVGTFVQAIEADEVLPKITAAQLYSTLALTARGLRFFIEDGAYEEGSRDELHVLLLHCIQELKEHAPTSEPAALRSLRRHTYTTWQASADDIARERLAQRYPRWQPLLATWRIIGDAVRPPPAPEDEPAAFGALERCAWARCLCSVHRPGHPMRVCKGCSAVGYCGPRCQKSDWDEGGHRERCNGRVPRPAVLPQSFPPFSGTWAPPST
;
A
#
# COMPACT_ATOMS: atom_id res chain seq x y z
N MET A 1 36.60 -56.62 -63.14
CA MET A 1 36.51 -55.50 -62.19
C MET A 1 35.87 -56.04 -60.92
N SER A 2 36.64 -55.98 -59.84
CA SER A 2 36.33 -56.23 -58.42
C SER A 2 34.97 -55.65 -58.00
N GLY A 3 34.14 -56.23 -57.12
CA GLY A 3 34.39 -57.14 -56.00
C GLY A 3 34.31 -56.36 -54.69
N PHE A 4 33.25 -56.53 -53.88
CA PHE A 4 33.28 -56.47 -52.40
C PHE A 4 31.94 -56.93 -51.81
N ALA A 5 32.01 -57.94 -50.95
CA ALA A 5 30.93 -58.47 -50.12
C ALA A 5 30.89 -57.75 -48.77
N GLY A 6 29.69 -57.54 -48.22
CA GLY A 6 29.47 -56.96 -46.89
C GLY A 6 28.32 -57.66 -46.18
N LEU A 7 28.66 -58.47 -45.20
CA LEU A 7 27.77 -59.10 -44.22
C LEU A 7 27.12 -58.03 -43.32
N THR A 8 25.81 -58.11 -43.09
CA THR A 8 25.18 -57.45 -41.94
C THR A 8 24.40 -58.47 -41.12
N SER A 9 24.81 -58.60 -39.86
CA SER A 9 24.17 -59.38 -38.81
C SER A 9 22.93 -58.65 -38.31
N SER A 10 21.84 -59.40 -38.11
CA SER A 10 20.66 -58.92 -37.37
C SER A 10 20.94 -58.93 -35.86
N PRO A 11 20.57 -57.88 -35.10
CA PRO A 11 20.63 -57.93 -33.65
C PRO A 11 19.43 -58.72 -33.09
N VAL A 12 19.73 -59.69 -32.24
CA VAL A 12 18.79 -60.40 -31.38
C VAL A 12 18.16 -59.41 -30.40
N SER A 13 16.83 -59.36 -30.37
CA SER A 13 16.07 -58.53 -29.43
C SER A 13 16.14 -59.16 -28.02
N PRO A 14 16.42 -58.39 -26.95
CA PRO A 14 16.36 -58.93 -25.61
C PRO A 14 14.90 -59.06 -25.17
N ASP A 15 14.61 -60.24 -24.65
CA ASP A 15 13.36 -60.66 -24.02
C ASP A 15 12.88 -59.60 -23.01
N ARG A 16 11.78 -58.90 -23.32
CA ARG A 16 11.12 -57.98 -22.38
C ARG A 16 10.17 -58.81 -21.53
N GLY A 17 10.55 -59.03 -20.27
CA GLY A 17 9.63 -59.50 -19.23
C GLY A 17 8.40 -58.58 -19.10
N PRO A 18 7.34 -59.06 -18.42
CA PRO A 18 6.03 -58.41 -18.43
C PRO A 18 6.12 -56.98 -17.91
N GLN A 19 5.71 -56.03 -18.75
CA GLN A 19 5.47 -54.65 -18.34
C GLN A 19 4.25 -54.61 -17.42
N ALA A 20 4.41 -54.13 -16.19
CA ALA A 20 3.28 -53.79 -15.34
C ALA A 20 2.52 -52.61 -15.96
N GLU A 21 1.22 -52.77 -16.20
CA GLU A 21 0.34 -51.70 -16.64
C GLU A 21 0.21 -50.62 -15.54
N PRO A 22 0.56 -49.34 -15.80
CA PRO A 22 0.58 -48.29 -14.79
C PRO A 22 -0.66 -47.38 -14.89
N ASP A 23 -1.87 -47.94 -14.93
CA ASP A 23 -3.14 -47.18 -15.03
C ASP A 23 -4.02 -47.26 -13.77
N SER A 24 -3.60 -47.93 -12.69
CA SER A 24 -4.38 -48.01 -11.46
C SER A 24 -4.03 -46.90 -10.45
N TYR A 25 -4.56 -45.69 -10.67
CA TYR A 25 -4.89 -44.81 -9.54
C TYR A 25 -6.29 -44.27 -9.78
N PRO A 26 -7.23 -44.69 -8.92
CA PRO A 26 -7.62 -43.74 -7.90
C PRO A 26 -7.75 -44.46 -6.55
N GLU A 27 -6.73 -44.32 -5.70
CA GLU A 27 -6.97 -44.40 -4.26
C GLU A 27 -8.05 -43.34 -3.93
N THR A 28 -9.11 -43.78 -3.28
CA THR A 28 -10.20 -42.91 -2.83
C THR A 28 -9.71 -42.00 -1.71
N MET A 29 -10.47 -40.94 -1.41
CA MET A 29 -10.16 -40.06 -0.28
C MET A 29 -10.05 -40.83 1.05
N ASP A 30 -10.83 -41.92 1.18
CA ASP A 30 -10.82 -42.79 2.36
C ASP A 30 -9.53 -43.61 2.48
N ASP A 31 -8.94 -44.04 1.36
CA ASP A 31 -7.66 -44.78 1.32
C ASP A 31 -6.47 -43.91 1.75
N TRP A 32 -6.57 -42.60 1.52
CA TRP A 32 -5.58 -41.66 2.04
C TRP A 32 -5.76 -41.43 3.53
N LEU A 33 -7.00 -41.20 3.99
CA LEU A 33 -7.29 -40.95 5.40
C LEU A 33 -6.94 -42.15 6.30
N ALA A 34 -6.97 -43.38 5.76
CA ALA A 34 -6.64 -44.60 6.49
C ALA A 34 -5.15 -44.72 6.89
N GLU A 35 -4.23 -44.06 6.18
CA GLU A 35 -2.78 -44.27 6.33
C GLU A 35 -2.00 -42.93 6.40
N PRO A 36 -2.20 -42.10 7.43
CA PRO A 36 -1.57 -40.79 7.55
C PRO A 36 -0.02 -40.85 7.55
N ASP A 37 0.56 -41.93 8.11
CA ASP A 37 2.01 -42.12 8.14
C ASP A 37 2.64 -42.33 6.76
N LEU A 38 1.84 -42.73 5.77
CA LEU A 38 2.28 -42.95 4.39
C LEU A 38 2.06 -41.75 3.48
N TRP A 39 1.37 -40.70 3.94
CA TRP A 39 1.19 -39.45 3.20
C TRP A 39 2.49 -38.88 2.62
N PRO A 40 3.62 -38.85 3.35
CA PRO A 40 4.89 -38.35 2.81
C PRO A 40 5.32 -39.05 1.52
N ALA A 41 5.19 -40.38 1.47
CA ALA A 41 5.55 -41.19 0.32
C ALA A 41 4.51 -41.08 -0.79
N LYS A 42 3.21 -41.12 -0.46
CA LYS A 42 2.11 -40.97 -1.42
C LYS A 42 2.13 -39.61 -2.12
N LEU A 43 2.32 -38.52 -1.37
CA LEU A 43 2.44 -37.17 -1.91
C LEU A 43 3.69 -37.04 -2.80
N ARG A 44 4.83 -37.60 -2.39
CA ARG A 44 6.04 -37.60 -3.21
C ARG A 44 5.84 -38.34 -4.54
N GLY A 45 5.22 -39.52 -4.51
CA GLY A 45 4.88 -40.28 -5.72
C GLY A 45 3.94 -39.51 -6.65
N LEU A 46 2.90 -38.89 -6.09
CA LEU A 46 1.98 -38.03 -6.82
C LEU A 46 2.70 -36.86 -7.50
N PHE A 47 3.64 -36.20 -6.81
CA PHE A 47 4.38 -35.06 -7.34
C PHE A 47 5.40 -35.44 -8.41
N GLU A 48 6.13 -36.56 -8.27
CA GLU A 48 7.01 -37.06 -9.34
C GLU A 48 6.20 -37.47 -10.58
N HIS A 49 5.01 -38.04 -10.39
CA HIS A 49 4.08 -38.31 -11.49
C HIS A 49 3.62 -37.01 -12.17
N ALA A 50 3.31 -35.96 -11.39
CA ALA A 50 2.89 -34.65 -11.86
C ALA A 50 3.89 -34.01 -12.84
N LYS A 51 5.19 -34.15 -12.56
CA LYS A 51 6.25 -33.64 -13.45
C LYS A 51 6.23 -34.30 -14.83
N SER A 52 5.84 -35.57 -14.89
CA SER A 52 5.86 -36.36 -16.13
C SER A 52 4.57 -36.29 -16.94
N ARG A 53 3.42 -36.03 -16.29
CA ARG A 53 2.07 -36.04 -16.91
C ARG A 53 1.12 -34.98 -16.30
N PRO A 54 1.20 -33.70 -16.72
CA PRO A 54 0.47 -32.61 -16.08
C PRO A 54 -1.06 -32.79 -16.01
N GLN A 55 -1.68 -33.34 -17.07
CA GLN A 55 -3.15 -33.44 -17.17
C GLN A 55 -3.76 -34.57 -16.31
N ALA A 56 -3.10 -35.74 -16.23
CA ALA A 56 -3.57 -36.87 -15.41
C ALA A 56 -3.49 -36.57 -13.90
N THR A 57 -2.72 -35.55 -13.52
CA THR A 57 -2.36 -35.28 -12.12
C THR A 57 -3.30 -34.27 -11.45
N LYS A 58 -4.17 -33.60 -12.23
CA LYS A 58 -5.14 -32.63 -11.71
C LYS A 58 -6.06 -33.21 -10.63
N ALA A 59 -6.60 -34.40 -10.84
CA ALA A 59 -7.52 -35.04 -9.90
C ALA A 59 -6.81 -35.44 -8.59
N GLY A 60 -5.63 -36.06 -8.70
CA GLY A 60 -4.83 -36.43 -7.52
C GLY A 60 -4.35 -35.21 -6.72
N LEU A 61 -4.01 -34.12 -7.40
CA LEU A 61 -3.65 -32.86 -6.75
C LEU A 61 -4.83 -32.21 -6.03
N LEU A 62 -6.04 -32.23 -6.61
CA LEU A 62 -7.25 -31.73 -5.94
C LEU A 62 -7.60 -32.57 -4.70
N ILE A 63 -7.41 -33.89 -4.76
CA ILE A 63 -7.61 -34.79 -3.61
C ILE A 63 -6.59 -34.47 -2.52
N ALA A 64 -5.31 -34.37 -2.87
CA ALA A 64 -4.25 -33.98 -1.93
C ALA A 64 -4.52 -32.60 -1.30
N LEU A 65 -4.96 -31.63 -2.10
CA LEU A 65 -5.33 -30.30 -1.62
C LEU A 65 -6.47 -30.36 -0.60
N LYS A 66 -7.53 -31.11 -0.90
CA LYS A 66 -8.67 -31.27 -0.02
C LYS A 66 -8.27 -31.94 1.30
N LEU A 67 -7.56 -33.07 1.22
CA LEU A 67 -7.08 -33.83 2.37
C LEU A 67 -6.24 -32.98 3.31
N VAL A 68 -5.25 -32.26 2.77
CA VAL A 68 -4.38 -31.43 3.60
C VAL A 68 -5.15 -30.22 4.15
N SER A 69 -6.11 -29.67 3.40
CA SER A 69 -6.94 -28.55 3.89
C SER A 69 -7.86 -28.90 5.07
N GLU A 70 -8.25 -30.18 5.18
CA GLU A 70 -9.15 -30.74 6.20
C GLU A 70 -8.39 -31.47 7.33
N ALA A 71 -7.07 -31.66 7.20
CA ALA A 71 -6.27 -32.43 8.14
C ALA A 71 -6.16 -31.77 9.54
N ALA A 72 -6.11 -32.63 10.56
CA ALA A 72 -5.85 -32.26 11.96
C ALA A 72 -4.43 -31.68 12.14
N GLU A 73 -4.20 -30.95 13.23
CA GLU A 73 -2.93 -30.24 13.47
C GLU A 73 -1.71 -31.18 13.54
N GLU A 74 -1.88 -32.36 14.13
CA GLU A 74 -0.84 -33.41 14.22
C GLU A 74 -0.46 -33.94 12.83
N THR A 75 -1.46 -34.16 11.97
CA THR A 75 -1.27 -34.58 10.58
C THR A 75 -0.56 -33.50 9.77
N TRP A 76 -0.81 -32.23 10.08
CA TRP A 76 -0.09 -31.11 9.48
C TRP A 76 1.38 -31.09 9.88
N GLN A 77 1.71 -31.34 11.14
CA GLN A 77 3.10 -31.45 11.60
C GLN A 77 3.84 -32.62 10.94
N ALA A 78 3.16 -33.75 10.71
CA ALA A 78 3.72 -34.89 9.99
C ALA A 78 3.95 -34.58 8.49
N ALA A 79 2.97 -33.97 7.81
CA ALA A 79 3.11 -33.52 6.42
C ALA A 79 4.22 -32.45 6.30
N TRP A 80 4.36 -31.60 7.31
CA TRP A 80 5.43 -30.62 7.40
C TRP A 80 6.82 -31.27 7.47
N ALA A 81 7.04 -32.17 8.43
CA ALA A 81 8.29 -32.92 8.59
C ALA A 81 8.65 -33.74 7.34
N ALA A 82 7.66 -34.13 6.56
CA ALA A 82 7.84 -34.84 5.30
C ALA A 82 8.33 -33.99 4.12
N GLY A 83 8.48 -32.67 4.28
CA GLY A 83 8.90 -31.77 3.22
C GLY A 83 7.79 -31.43 2.22
N PHE A 84 6.52 -31.59 2.59
CA PHE A 84 5.37 -31.29 1.74
C PHE A 84 5.40 -29.84 1.21
N VAL A 85 5.71 -28.87 2.07
CA VAL A 85 5.84 -27.46 1.71
C VAL A 85 6.93 -27.24 0.64
N SER A 86 8.03 -27.99 0.72
CA SER A 86 9.12 -27.93 -0.26
C SER A 86 8.70 -28.48 -1.63
N GLN A 87 7.81 -29.47 -1.68
CA GLN A 87 7.31 -29.99 -2.96
C GLN A 87 6.25 -29.07 -3.57
N LEU A 88 5.33 -28.54 -2.76
CA LEU A 88 4.38 -27.51 -3.21
C LEU A 88 5.11 -26.30 -3.79
N SER A 89 6.14 -25.86 -3.09
CA SER A 89 7.07 -24.84 -3.53
C SER A 89 7.62 -25.09 -4.95
N ARG A 90 8.17 -26.27 -5.21
CA ARG A 90 8.77 -26.62 -6.51
C ARG A 90 7.76 -26.56 -7.65
N ILE A 91 6.52 -26.98 -7.39
CA ILE A 91 5.43 -26.93 -8.38
C ILE A 91 5.07 -25.50 -8.71
N VAL A 92 5.05 -24.65 -7.69
CA VAL A 92 4.71 -23.24 -7.79
C VAL A 92 5.84 -22.43 -8.44
N GLN A 93 7.10 -22.89 -8.32
CA GLN A 93 8.29 -22.29 -8.94
C GLN A 93 8.60 -22.76 -10.36
N SER A 94 8.04 -23.89 -10.75
CA SER A 94 8.22 -24.43 -12.09
C SER A 94 7.89 -23.35 -13.14
N GLU A 95 8.69 -23.30 -14.22
CA GLU A 95 8.38 -22.50 -15.41
C GLU A 95 6.96 -22.79 -15.92
N TYR A 96 6.49 -24.00 -15.64
CA TYR A 96 5.12 -24.45 -15.77
C TYR A 96 4.40 -24.27 -14.42
N VAL A 97 3.75 -23.13 -14.20
CA VAL A 97 2.99 -22.88 -12.97
C VAL A 97 1.84 -23.89 -12.91
N CYS A 98 1.95 -24.86 -12.00
CA CYS A 98 1.02 -26.01 -11.93
C CYS A 98 0.91 -26.82 -13.25
N GLY A 99 1.98 -26.86 -14.05
CA GLY A 99 2.02 -27.66 -15.27
C GLY A 99 1.63 -26.94 -16.57
N PHE A 100 1.42 -25.62 -16.53
CA PHE A 100 1.06 -24.80 -17.70
C PHE A 100 2.13 -23.77 -18.04
N SER A 101 2.46 -23.63 -19.33
CA SER A 101 3.42 -22.63 -19.80
C SER A 101 2.89 -21.21 -19.67
N ARG A 102 3.80 -20.24 -19.78
CA ARG A 102 3.44 -18.82 -19.80
C ARG A 102 2.52 -18.48 -20.98
N GLU A 103 2.85 -18.98 -22.16
CA GLU A 103 2.11 -18.75 -23.40
C GLU A 103 0.72 -19.36 -23.31
N GLU A 104 0.62 -20.55 -22.72
CA GLU A 104 -0.65 -21.18 -22.40
C GLU A 104 -1.46 -20.25 -21.51
N LEU A 105 -0.91 -19.77 -20.37
CA LEU A 105 -1.56 -18.83 -19.42
C LEU A 105 -1.95 -17.47 -20.00
N VAL A 106 -1.22 -16.97 -21.01
CA VAL A 106 -1.48 -15.68 -21.67
C VAL A 106 -2.49 -15.80 -22.81
N ALA A 107 -2.54 -16.92 -23.54
CA ALA A 107 -3.47 -17.16 -24.64
C ALA A 107 -4.94 -17.42 -24.18
N TYR A 108 -5.23 -17.28 -22.88
CA TYR A 108 -6.50 -17.69 -22.25
C TYR A 108 -7.74 -16.93 -22.75
N GLY A 109 -8.75 -17.69 -23.17
CA GLY A 109 -10.08 -17.24 -23.60
C GLY A 109 -11.26 -17.96 -22.93
N GLY A 110 -11.14 -18.34 -21.64
CA GLY A 110 -12.30 -18.71 -20.79
C GLY A 110 -12.56 -20.21 -20.50
N GLU A 111 -11.89 -21.17 -21.14
CA GLU A 111 -12.26 -22.61 -21.03
C GLU A 111 -11.62 -23.42 -19.89
N HIS A 112 -10.63 -22.89 -19.16
CA HIS A 112 -9.92 -23.68 -18.12
C HIS A 112 -10.05 -23.10 -16.70
N ARG A 113 -11.29 -22.85 -16.27
CA ARG A 113 -11.64 -22.44 -14.88
C ARG A 113 -10.96 -23.33 -13.82
N ASP A 114 -11.06 -24.64 -14.00
CA ASP A 114 -10.57 -25.59 -13.01
C ASP A 114 -9.05 -25.49 -12.79
N THR A 115 -8.30 -25.03 -13.79
CA THR A 115 -6.85 -24.82 -13.67
C THR A 115 -6.54 -23.68 -12.72
N LEU A 116 -7.28 -22.58 -12.81
CA LEU A 116 -7.18 -21.47 -11.86
C LEU A 116 -7.62 -21.90 -10.47
N ASP A 117 -8.69 -22.68 -10.36
CA ASP A 117 -9.17 -23.18 -9.06
C ASP A 117 -8.14 -24.11 -8.40
N VAL A 118 -7.42 -24.93 -9.17
CA VAL A 118 -6.28 -25.74 -8.69
C VAL A 118 -5.13 -24.86 -8.21
N LEU A 119 -4.73 -23.86 -9.00
CA LEU A 119 -3.66 -22.92 -8.64
C LEU A 119 -4.00 -22.14 -7.36
N ILE A 120 -5.22 -21.63 -7.28
CA ILE A 120 -5.76 -20.93 -6.11
C ILE A 120 -5.74 -21.88 -4.91
N GLY A 121 -6.22 -23.12 -5.06
CA GLY A 121 -6.20 -24.12 -4.01
C GLY A 121 -4.78 -24.38 -3.50
N PHE A 122 -3.79 -24.48 -4.39
CA PHE A 122 -2.39 -24.67 -4.02
C PHE A 122 -1.83 -23.52 -3.20
N MET A 123 -2.08 -22.30 -3.65
CA MET A 123 -1.61 -21.13 -2.95
C MET A 123 -2.35 -20.93 -1.62
N GLU A 124 -3.66 -21.20 -1.54
CA GLU A 124 -4.42 -21.17 -0.29
C GLU A 124 -3.89 -22.21 0.69
N LEU A 125 -3.54 -23.40 0.21
CA LEU A 125 -2.91 -24.42 1.04
C LEU A 125 -1.56 -23.96 1.56
N PHE A 126 -0.73 -23.41 0.67
CA PHE A 126 0.57 -22.85 1.03
C PHE A 126 0.45 -21.73 2.08
N ILE A 127 -0.53 -20.82 1.94
CA ILE A 127 -0.83 -19.79 2.94
C ILE A 127 -1.20 -20.41 4.29
N ARG A 128 -2.07 -21.42 4.31
CA ARG A 128 -2.43 -22.12 5.56
C ARG A 128 -1.21 -22.78 6.20
N CYS A 129 -0.27 -23.30 5.41
CA CYS A 129 1.02 -23.78 5.93
C CYS A 129 1.76 -22.64 6.64
N LEU A 130 1.81 -21.45 6.03
CA LEU A 130 2.49 -20.30 6.62
C LEU A 130 1.81 -19.81 7.90
N ASP A 131 0.48 -19.80 7.94
CA ASP A 131 -0.29 -19.35 9.11
C ASP A 131 -0.19 -20.28 10.32
N ARG A 132 -0.08 -21.58 10.07
CA ARG A 132 0.09 -22.59 11.12
C ARG A 132 1.53 -22.73 11.59
N MET A 133 2.46 -21.95 11.03
CA MET A 133 3.81 -21.90 11.59
C MET A 133 3.73 -21.41 13.03
N PRO A 134 4.23 -22.17 14.01
CA PRO A 134 4.21 -21.74 15.39
C PRO A 134 4.99 -20.43 15.52
N ASP A 135 4.34 -19.38 16.05
CA ASP A 135 5.02 -18.14 16.40
C ASP A 135 6.09 -18.40 17.50
N ASP A 136 5.85 -19.40 18.38
CA ASP A 136 6.67 -19.65 19.59
C ASP A 136 7.37 -21.04 19.70
N ASN A 137 6.99 -22.07 18.91
CA ASN A 137 7.55 -23.44 19.02
C ASN A 137 8.66 -23.78 18.00
N VAL A 138 9.27 -22.76 17.42
CA VAL A 138 10.34 -22.90 16.42
C VAL A 138 11.58 -23.61 16.96
N SER A 139 11.75 -23.65 18.28
CA SER A 139 12.84 -24.33 18.97
C SER A 139 12.75 -25.88 18.93
N GLN A 140 11.66 -26.47 18.43
CA GLN A 140 11.47 -27.92 18.38
C GLN A 140 11.53 -28.53 16.97
N ALA A 141 11.37 -27.73 15.91
CA ALA A 141 11.69 -28.20 14.56
C ALA A 141 13.21 -28.36 14.45
N SER A 142 13.69 -29.42 13.80
CA SER A 142 15.13 -29.53 13.54
C SER A 142 15.59 -28.27 12.79
N ASP A 143 16.61 -27.59 13.31
CA ASP A 143 17.10 -26.32 12.75
C ASP A 143 17.27 -26.41 11.22
N ALA A 144 17.67 -27.57 10.70
CA ALA A 144 17.87 -27.83 9.27
C ALA A 144 16.60 -27.78 8.38
N GLU A 145 15.42 -28.16 8.88
CA GLU A 145 14.17 -28.09 8.08
C GLU A 145 13.60 -26.68 8.05
N LEU A 146 13.70 -26.01 9.20
CA LEU A 146 13.31 -24.62 9.30
C LEU A 146 14.22 -23.73 8.43
N GLU A 147 15.54 -23.93 8.50
CA GLU A 147 16.50 -23.21 7.67
C GLU A 147 16.24 -23.48 6.19
N ARG A 148 15.99 -24.73 5.77
CA ARG A 148 15.63 -25.03 4.37
C ARG A 148 14.35 -24.33 3.91
N MET A 149 13.37 -24.18 4.81
CA MET A 149 12.16 -23.44 4.50
C MET A 149 12.40 -21.93 4.48
N LEU A 150 13.18 -21.38 5.40
CA LEU A 150 13.54 -19.96 5.38
C LEU A 150 14.36 -19.63 4.13
N ASP A 151 15.31 -20.49 3.75
CA ASP A 151 16.03 -20.42 2.48
C ASP A 151 15.08 -20.48 1.30
N PHE A 152 14.08 -21.36 1.34
CA PHE A 152 13.03 -21.39 0.31
C PHE A 152 12.18 -20.11 0.32
N LEU A 153 11.74 -19.63 1.47
CA LEU A 153 10.98 -18.40 1.58
C LEU A 153 11.80 -17.19 1.19
N GLN A 154 13.14 -17.27 1.23
CA GLN A 154 14.07 -16.20 0.87
C GLN A 154 14.48 -16.23 -0.60
N HIS A 155 14.72 -17.41 -1.19
CA HIS A 155 15.15 -17.54 -2.59
C HIS A 155 13.99 -17.88 -3.50
N GLY A 156 13.09 -18.71 -3.01
CA GLY A 156 12.02 -19.28 -3.76
C GLY A 156 10.82 -18.39 -3.99
N HIS A 157 10.56 -17.45 -3.08
CA HIS A 157 9.57 -16.41 -3.30
C HIS A 157 9.91 -15.58 -4.56
N ARG A 158 11.20 -15.33 -4.85
CA ARG A 158 11.60 -14.55 -6.02
C ARG A 158 11.11 -15.20 -7.30
N VAL A 159 11.43 -16.49 -7.51
CA VAL A 159 11.00 -17.25 -8.69
C VAL A 159 9.48 -17.28 -8.79
N LEU A 160 8.80 -17.56 -7.68
CA LEU A 160 7.34 -17.58 -7.62
C LEU A 160 6.72 -16.23 -8.03
N PHE A 161 7.11 -15.14 -7.37
CA PHE A 161 6.58 -13.82 -7.66
C PHE A 161 7.00 -13.33 -9.05
N THR A 162 8.15 -13.73 -9.59
CA THR A 162 8.53 -13.50 -11.00
C THR A 162 7.60 -14.22 -11.97
N ASN A 163 7.30 -15.50 -11.74
CA ASN A 163 6.39 -16.24 -12.61
C ASN A 163 4.99 -15.62 -12.58
N LEU A 164 4.50 -15.26 -11.40
CA LEU A 164 3.23 -14.55 -11.22
C LEU A 164 3.23 -13.17 -11.87
N TRP A 165 4.33 -12.44 -11.73
CA TRP A 165 4.52 -11.15 -12.36
C TRP A 165 4.45 -11.27 -13.88
N ASN A 166 5.05 -12.30 -14.47
CA ASN A 166 5.10 -12.52 -15.90
C ASN A 166 3.73 -12.86 -16.50
N ILE A 167 2.82 -13.43 -15.72
CA ILE A 167 1.44 -13.73 -16.12
C ILE A 167 0.42 -12.67 -15.65
N ARG A 168 0.87 -11.51 -15.14
CA ARG A 168 -0.03 -10.51 -14.53
C ARG A 168 -1.09 -9.92 -15.47
N VAL A 169 -0.81 -9.80 -16.77
CA VAL A 169 -1.62 -8.97 -17.68
C VAL A 169 -3.11 -9.39 -17.73
N PRO A 170 -3.47 -10.68 -17.85
CA PRO A 170 -4.88 -11.10 -17.85
C PRO A 170 -5.59 -10.90 -16.52
N PHE A 171 -4.88 -10.94 -15.39
CA PHE A 171 -5.47 -11.01 -14.04
C PHE A 171 -5.40 -9.70 -13.24
N LEU A 172 -4.41 -8.87 -13.54
CA LEU A 172 -4.04 -7.72 -12.71
C LEU A 172 -4.14 -6.37 -13.45
N VAL A 173 -3.99 -6.36 -14.77
CA VAL A 173 -3.97 -5.13 -15.60
C VAL A 173 -5.23 -4.97 -16.46
N SER A 174 -5.98 -6.04 -16.63
CA SER A 174 -7.18 -6.10 -17.45
C SER A 174 -8.21 -5.02 -17.05
N GLU A 175 -8.37 -3.99 -17.90
CA GLU A 175 -9.53 -3.10 -17.92
C GLU A 175 -10.81 -3.82 -18.38
N TYR A 176 -10.74 -5.13 -18.67
CA TYR A 176 -11.92 -5.86 -19.11
C TYR A 176 -12.95 -5.84 -17.99
N SER A 177 -14.06 -5.17 -18.31
CA SER A 177 -15.37 -5.39 -17.73
C SER A 177 -15.80 -6.82 -18.09
N CYS A 178 -15.07 -7.82 -17.61
CA CYS A 178 -15.42 -9.21 -17.81
C CYS A 178 -16.79 -9.42 -17.18
N THR A 179 -17.70 -9.94 -17.99
CA THR A 179 -18.99 -10.49 -17.57
C THR A 179 -18.79 -11.43 -16.36
N ASN A 180 -19.76 -11.40 -15.44
CA ASN A 180 -19.76 -11.82 -14.01
C ASN A 180 -18.98 -13.06 -13.52
N HIS A 181 -18.37 -13.90 -14.37
CA HIS A 181 -17.73 -15.15 -13.96
C HIS A 181 -16.19 -15.13 -14.00
N LEU A 182 -15.56 -14.51 -15.01
CA LEU A 182 -14.10 -14.32 -15.03
C LEU A 182 -13.62 -13.38 -13.91
N SER A 183 -14.53 -12.52 -13.41
CA SER A 183 -14.27 -11.70 -12.23
C SER A 183 -14.05 -12.52 -10.96
N TRP A 184 -14.67 -13.70 -10.81
CA TRP A 184 -14.56 -14.49 -9.57
C TRP A 184 -13.21 -15.22 -9.46
N CYS A 185 -12.76 -15.89 -10.52
CA CYS A 185 -11.44 -16.54 -10.52
C CYS A 185 -10.32 -15.50 -10.47
N GLY A 186 -10.45 -14.38 -11.19
CA GLY A 186 -9.51 -13.26 -11.11
C GLY A 186 -9.46 -12.64 -9.71
N GLU A 187 -10.61 -12.42 -9.08
CA GLU A 187 -10.67 -11.93 -7.70
C GLU A 187 -10.09 -12.94 -6.71
N SER A 188 -10.37 -14.24 -6.88
CA SER A 188 -9.87 -15.30 -6.00
C SER A 188 -8.37 -15.47 -6.15
N LEU A 189 -7.83 -15.45 -7.37
CA LEU A 189 -6.39 -15.44 -7.60
C LEU A 189 -5.74 -14.20 -6.99
N ALA A 190 -6.25 -12.99 -7.27
CA ALA A 190 -5.71 -11.76 -6.69
C ALA A 190 -5.76 -11.76 -5.16
N ARG A 191 -6.84 -12.29 -4.57
CA ARG A 191 -7.01 -12.48 -3.13
C ARG A 191 -5.92 -13.41 -2.60
N THR A 192 -5.74 -14.56 -3.23
CA THR A 192 -4.79 -15.57 -2.80
C THR A 192 -3.35 -15.13 -2.98
N LEU A 193 -3.02 -14.43 -4.07
CA LEU A 193 -1.72 -13.80 -4.26
C LEU A 193 -1.41 -12.75 -3.19
N THR A 194 -2.42 -11.98 -2.79
CA THR A 194 -2.26 -10.97 -1.75
C THR A 194 -2.05 -11.60 -0.39
N PHE A 195 -2.84 -12.61 -0.02
CA PHE A 195 -2.60 -13.37 1.19
C PHE A 195 -1.19 -13.97 1.16
N MET A 196 -0.79 -14.62 0.08
CA MET A 196 0.53 -15.19 -0.03
C MET A 196 1.63 -14.15 0.14
N ALA A 197 1.56 -13.02 -0.54
CA ALA A 197 2.49 -11.90 -0.36
C ALA A 197 2.49 -11.40 1.09
N MET A 198 1.31 -11.25 1.71
CA MET A 198 1.17 -10.82 3.09
C MET A 198 1.80 -11.80 4.08
N HIS A 199 1.50 -13.10 3.98
CA HIS A 199 2.01 -14.12 4.89
C HIS A 199 3.51 -14.31 4.70
N VAL A 200 3.99 -14.35 3.45
CA VAL A 200 5.44 -14.39 3.17
C VAL A 200 6.12 -13.16 3.78
N SER A 201 5.64 -11.95 3.50
CA SER A 201 6.23 -10.74 4.08
C SER A 201 6.16 -10.69 5.60
N SER A 202 5.05 -11.13 6.21
CA SER A 202 4.91 -11.20 7.66
C SER A 202 5.85 -12.22 8.28
N CYS A 203 6.07 -13.36 7.63
CA CYS A 203 7.01 -14.37 8.10
C CYS A 203 8.45 -13.86 8.01
N LEU A 204 8.80 -13.21 6.89
CA LEU A 204 10.12 -12.61 6.68
C LEU A 204 10.39 -11.45 7.65
N SER A 205 9.38 -10.63 7.97
CA SER A 205 9.55 -9.50 8.90
C SER A 205 9.64 -9.94 10.37
N LYS A 206 8.84 -10.94 10.79
CA LYS A 206 8.88 -11.50 12.15
C LYS A 206 10.19 -12.26 12.41
N ARG A 207 10.77 -12.92 11.39
CA ARG A 207 11.95 -13.78 11.55
C ARG A 207 13.23 -13.05 11.16
N ARG A 208 13.81 -12.36 12.14
CA ARG A 208 15.22 -11.91 12.26
C ARG A 208 15.94 -11.58 10.94
N GLY A 209 15.56 -10.45 10.33
CA GLY A 209 16.47 -9.72 9.44
C GLY A 209 16.51 -10.15 7.97
N ILE A 210 15.62 -11.06 7.53
CA ILE A 210 15.48 -11.33 6.09
C ILE A 210 14.82 -10.12 5.43
N ARG A 211 15.64 -9.27 4.81
CA ARG A 211 15.18 -8.13 4.02
C ARG A 211 14.66 -8.65 2.68
N ILE A 212 13.41 -8.35 2.38
CA ILE A 212 12.90 -8.49 1.02
C ILE A 212 13.73 -7.52 0.18
N ASP A 213 14.60 -8.06 -0.66
CA ASP A 213 15.33 -7.26 -1.63
C ASP A 213 14.31 -6.74 -2.65
N PRO A 214 14.02 -5.45 -2.63
CA PRO A 214 12.97 -4.88 -3.45
C PRO A 214 13.33 -4.90 -4.95
N VAL A 215 14.61 -5.00 -5.30
CA VAL A 215 15.07 -5.00 -6.69
C VAL A 215 14.84 -6.36 -7.33
N THR A 216 15.03 -7.43 -6.57
CA THR A 216 14.95 -8.81 -7.07
C THR A 216 13.64 -9.52 -6.72
N SER A 217 12.82 -8.93 -5.86
CA SER A 217 11.51 -9.47 -5.48
C SER A 217 10.39 -8.67 -6.13
N HIS A 218 9.43 -9.38 -6.76
CA HIS A 218 8.20 -8.76 -7.28
C HIS A 218 7.06 -8.67 -6.25
N ILE A 219 7.31 -9.02 -4.98
CA ILE A 219 6.34 -8.83 -3.89
C ILE A 219 5.84 -7.38 -3.82
N PRO A 220 6.71 -6.35 -3.82
CA PRO A 220 6.26 -4.96 -3.74
C PRO A 220 5.38 -4.60 -4.95
N HIS A 221 5.72 -5.11 -6.13
CA HIS A 221 4.96 -4.85 -7.35
C HIS A 221 3.57 -5.46 -7.33
N VAL A 222 3.44 -6.71 -6.87
CA VAL A 222 2.16 -7.40 -6.73
C VAL A 222 1.28 -6.68 -5.69
N LEU A 223 1.84 -6.31 -4.54
CA LEU A 223 1.13 -5.55 -3.51
C LEU A 223 0.68 -4.18 -4.02
N LEU A 224 1.52 -3.48 -4.80
CA LEU A 224 1.18 -2.17 -5.35
C LEU A 224 0.08 -2.28 -6.42
N ILE A 225 0.19 -3.20 -7.38
CA ILE A 225 -0.90 -3.47 -8.35
C ILE A 225 -2.19 -3.78 -7.61
N PHE A 226 -2.11 -4.63 -6.60
CA PHE A 226 -3.30 -5.04 -5.87
C PHE A 226 -3.94 -3.85 -5.17
N TRP A 227 -3.14 -3.00 -4.53
CA TRP A 227 -3.63 -1.74 -3.98
C TRP A 227 -4.28 -0.85 -5.05
N LEU A 228 -3.65 -0.71 -6.23
CA LEU A 228 -4.16 0.14 -7.30
C LEU A 228 -5.52 -0.31 -7.80
N HIS A 229 -5.68 -1.61 -8.06
CA HIS A 229 -6.84 -2.13 -8.79
C HIS A 229 -7.93 -2.76 -7.90
N ASN A 230 -7.65 -3.09 -6.63
CA ASN A 230 -8.62 -3.80 -5.80
C ASN A 230 -9.74 -2.91 -5.24
N ARG A 231 -11.01 -3.29 -5.44
CA ARG A 231 -12.18 -2.54 -4.94
C ARG A 231 -12.47 -2.76 -3.46
N ASN A 232 -12.00 -3.85 -2.87
CA ASN A 232 -12.24 -4.19 -1.46
C ASN A 232 -11.29 -3.41 -0.52
N LYS A 233 -11.86 -2.53 0.29
CA LYS A 233 -11.12 -1.65 1.21
C LYS A 233 -10.27 -2.37 2.25
N TYR A 234 -10.74 -3.48 2.80
CA TYR A 234 -10.00 -4.24 3.81
C TYR A 234 -8.73 -4.85 3.22
N ARG A 235 -8.84 -5.39 2.02
CA ARG A 235 -7.68 -5.99 1.33
C ARG A 235 -6.68 -4.92 0.92
N ARG A 236 -7.14 -3.77 0.41
CA ARG A 236 -6.26 -2.62 0.14
C ARG A 236 -5.49 -2.18 1.37
N ARG A 237 -6.20 -1.92 2.47
CA ARG A 237 -5.58 -1.55 3.75
C ARG A 237 -4.49 -2.54 4.17
N HIS A 238 -4.75 -3.84 3.99
CA HIS A 238 -3.77 -4.85 4.34
C HIS A 238 -2.56 -4.87 3.40
N ALA A 239 -2.77 -4.76 2.09
CA ALA A 239 -1.66 -4.64 1.13
C ALA A 239 -0.79 -3.43 1.45
N LEU A 240 -1.41 -2.30 1.79
CA LEU A 240 -0.71 -1.09 2.22
C LEU A 240 0.11 -1.27 3.50
N LYS A 241 -0.44 -1.96 4.50
CA LYS A 241 0.27 -2.27 5.75
C LYS A 241 1.49 -3.15 5.53
N VAL A 242 1.46 -4.05 4.56
CA VAL A 242 2.62 -4.90 4.22
C VAL A 242 3.63 -4.16 3.35
N LEU A 243 3.14 -3.31 2.44
CA LEU A 243 3.98 -2.52 1.55
C LEU A 243 4.74 -1.42 2.30
N GLU A 244 4.15 -0.83 3.35
CA GLU A 244 4.75 0.23 4.16
C GLU A 244 6.19 -0.07 4.64
N PRO A 245 6.46 -1.14 5.42
CA PRO A 245 7.83 -1.44 5.87
C PRO A 245 8.76 -1.82 4.71
N ILE A 246 8.22 -2.38 3.62
CA ILE A 246 9.00 -2.70 2.42
C ILE A 246 9.47 -1.41 1.75
N LEU A 247 8.64 -0.37 1.67
CA LEU A 247 9.02 0.91 1.08
C LEU A 247 9.92 1.74 2.01
N ASP A 248 9.70 1.66 3.32
CA ASP A 248 10.46 2.42 4.32
C ASP A 248 11.92 1.91 4.43
N THR A 249 12.12 0.59 4.37
CA THR A 249 13.46 -0.03 4.48
C THR A 249 14.35 0.17 3.26
N THR A 250 13.82 0.74 2.18
CA THR A 250 14.49 0.76 0.88
C THR A 250 15.03 2.13 0.54
N HIS A 251 16.32 2.33 0.82
CA HIS A 251 17.16 3.30 0.09
C HIS A 251 17.60 2.75 -1.27
N HIS A 252 16.87 1.80 -1.86
CA HIS A 252 17.26 1.15 -3.11
C HIS A 252 16.76 1.95 -4.32
N PRO A 253 17.62 2.69 -5.03
CA PRO A 253 17.20 3.52 -6.17
C PRO A 253 16.51 2.70 -7.28
N GLY A 254 16.84 1.42 -7.44
CA GLY A 254 16.25 0.57 -8.50
C GLY A 254 14.81 0.09 -8.25
N LEU A 255 14.32 0.07 -6.99
CA LEU A 255 12.94 -0.36 -6.73
C LEU A 255 11.94 0.62 -7.35
N GLY A 256 12.22 1.91 -7.24
CA GLY A 256 11.31 2.94 -7.71
C GLY A 256 11.10 2.90 -9.20
N GLU A 257 12.22 2.87 -9.93
CA GLU A 257 12.23 2.69 -11.37
C GLU A 257 11.51 1.40 -11.78
N SER A 258 11.80 0.28 -11.12
CA SER A 258 11.17 -1.01 -11.39
C SER A 258 9.65 -1.00 -11.13
N LEU A 259 9.19 -0.37 -10.04
CA LEU A 259 7.77 -0.23 -9.73
C LEU A 259 7.06 0.63 -10.78
N ILE A 260 7.62 1.79 -11.13
CA ILE A 260 6.95 2.72 -12.05
C ILE A 260 6.92 2.16 -13.47
N THR A 261 8.05 1.65 -13.98
CA THR A 261 8.14 1.09 -15.34
C THR A 261 7.21 -0.10 -15.52
N SER A 262 7.00 -0.89 -14.46
CA SER A 262 6.31 -2.17 -14.59
C SER A 262 4.81 -2.13 -14.29
N ILE A 263 4.31 -1.09 -13.59
CA ILE A 263 2.98 -1.15 -12.95
C ILE A 263 1.87 -0.40 -13.65
N THR A 264 2.12 0.71 -14.37
CA THR A 264 1.20 1.46 -15.27
C THR A 264 1.33 2.99 -15.10
N LYS A 265 0.69 3.73 -16.04
CA LYS A 265 0.60 5.20 -16.13
C LYS A 265 0.40 5.86 -14.74
N PRO A 266 1.18 6.91 -14.37
CA PRO A 266 1.06 7.64 -13.10
C PRO A 266 -0.37 8.05 -12.68
N LYS A 267 -1.26 8.25 -13.66
CA LYS A 267 -2.69 8.54 -13.45
C LYS A 267 -3.41 7.47 -12.62
N ALA A 268 -3.03 6.19 -12.71
CA ALA A 268 -3.64 5.12 -11.93
C ALA A 268 -3.36 5.26 -10.43
N ILE A 269 -2.13 5.67 -10.08
CA ILE A 269 -1.70 5.90 -8.70
C ILE A 269 -2.44 7.10 -8.11
N GLY A 270 -2.51 8.22 -8.84
CA GLY A 270 -3.31 9.38 -8.41
C GLY A 270 -4.78 9.04 -8.17
N LYS A 271 -5.39 8.21 -9.03
CA LYS A 271 -6.78 7.72 -8.84
C LYS A 271 -6.93 6.85 -7.60
N ALA A 272 -6.01 5.92 -7.35
CA ALA A 272 -6.02 5.05 -6.18
C ALA A 272 -5.86 5.83 -4.87
N LEU A 273 -4.94 6.79 -4.85
CA LEU A 273 -4.75 7.72 -3.74
C LEU A 273 -6.00 8.55 -3.48
N LEU A 274 -6.60 9.13 -4.52
CA LEU A 274 -7.84 9.91 -4.37
C LEU A 274 -9.01 9.06 -3.88
N ARG A 275 -9.08 7.79 -4.32
CA ARG A 275 -10.06 6.82 -3.81
C ARG A 275 -9.84 6.57 -2.32
N ASP A 276 -8.60 6.31 -1.90
CA ASP A 276 -8.31 5.92 -0.52
C ASP A 276 -8.32 7.10 0.45
N LEU A 277 -8.04 8.32 -0.03
CA LEU A 277 -8.30 9.56 0.69
C LEU A 277 -9.76 9.74 1.09
N LYS A 278 -10.70 9.17 0.33
CA LYS A 278 -12.13 9.19 0.64
C LYS A 278 -12.58 8.02 1.51
N ASP A 279 -11.76 6.97 1.66
CA ASP A 279 -12.09 5.75 2.38
C ASP A 279 -11.70 5.86 3.85
N ASP A 280 -12.67 6.00 4.75
CA ASP A 280 -12.51 6.15 6.20
C ASP A 280 -11.91 4.94 6.91
N THR A 281 -11.79 3.80 6.24
CA THR A 281 -11.15 2.61 6.82
C THR A 281 -9.65 2.56 6.57
N ILE A 282 -9.18 3.32 5.58
CA ILE A 282 -7.76 3.52 5.28
C ILE A 282 -7.34 4.79 6.01
N VAL A 283 -7.25 4.68 7.34
CA VAL A 283 -6.75 5.72 8.26
C VAL A 283 -5.47 5.20 8.88
N GLY A 284 -4.42 6.02 8.88
CA GLY A 284 -3.15 5.76 9.56
C GLY A 284 -1.93 6.14 8.71
N ASN A 285 -0.74 6.04 9.33
CA ASN A 285 0.59 6.37 8.78
C ASN A 285 0.86 5.79 7.38
N ASN A 286 0.16 4.73 7.01
CA ASN A 286 0.34 4.02 5.77
C ASN A 286 0.18 4.94 4.55
N LEU A 287 -0.78 5.88 4.54
CA LEU A 287 -1.04 6.68 3.34
C LEU A 287 0.10 7.67 3.07
N CYS A 288 0.56 8.40 4.09
CA CYS A 288 1.72 9.27 4.00
C CYS A 288 3.00 8.48 3.71
N THR A 289 3.22 7.31 4.33
CA THR A 289 4.40 6.48 4.03
C THR A 289 4.39 5.95 2.60
N LEU A 290 3.23 5.56 2.07
CA LEU A 290 3.10 5.13 0.67
C LEU A 290 3.32 6.27 -0.30
N LEU A 291 2.75 7.43 0.00
CA LEU A 291 2.95 8.63 -0.81
C LEU A 291 4.41 9.07 -0.77
N TRP A 292 5.06 8.97 0.38
CA TRP A 292 6.49 9.22 0.53
C TRP A 292 7.32 8.24 -0.29
N GLY A 293 7.03 6.94 -0.19
CA GLY A 293 7.62 5.93 -1.06
C GLY A 293 7.40 6.29 -2.52
N TYR A 294 6.17 6.61 -2.92
CA TYR A 294 5.85 7.05 -4.27
C TYR A 294 6.64 8.29 -4.68
N LEU A 295 6.77 9.32 -3.84
CA LEU A 295 7.49 10.54 -4.17
C LEU A 295 8.99 10.31 -4.26
N LYS A 296 9.59 9.48 -3.38
CA LYS A 296 10.99 9.03 -3.53
C LYS A 296 11.22 8.33 -4.87
N ILE A 297 10.26 7.52 -5.26
CA ILE A 297 10.27 6.74 -6.51
C ILE A 297 10.06 7.67 -7.73
N ASN A 298 9.23 8.72 -7.64
CA ASN A 298 8.98 9.67 -8.73
C ASN A 298 9.95 10.85 -8.79
N ALA A 299 10.63 11.22 -7.70
CA ALA A 299 11.68 12.24 -7.73
C ALA A 299 12.87 11.83 -8.62
N GLN A 300 12.88 10.59 -9.10
CA GLN A 300 13.83 10.08 -10.10
C GLN A 300 13.28 10.13 -11.53
N LEU A 301 12.02 10.56 -11.72
CA LEU A 301 11.32 10.58 -13.00
C LEU A 301 10.71 11.96 -13.29
N ASP A 302 10.45 12.19 -14.58
CA ASP A 302 9.97 13.42 -15.19
C ASP A 302 9.00 14.27 -14.33
N THR A 303 9.39 15.53 -14.08
CA THR A 303 8.84 16.43 -13.04
C THR A 303 7.39 16.87 -13.29
N GLU A 304 6.96 16.95 -14.56
CA GLU A 304 5.64 17.49 -14.91
C GLU A 304 4.44 16.71 -14.32
N VAL A 305 4.58 15.39 -14.13
CA VAL A 305 3.47 14.56 -13.65
C VAL A 305 3.38 14.54 -12.12
N ALA A 306 4.51 14.73 -11.44
CA ALA A 306 4.55 14.82 -9.98
C ALA A 306 3.85 16.10 -9.47
N ASP A 307 4.03 17.21 -10.17
CA ASP A 307 3.70 18.54 -9.65
C ASP A 307 2.19 18.86 -9.60
N SER A 308 1.40 18.37 -10.56
CA SER A 308 -0.01 18.77 -10.69
C SER A 308 -1.00 17.93 -9.86
N VAL A 309 -0.69 16.64 -9.61
CA VAL A 309 -1.63 15.70 -8.98
C VAL A 309 -1.10 15.11 -7.68
N ALA A 310 0.20 14.81 -7.56
CA ALA A 310 0.73 14.15 -6.38
C ALA A 310 0.73 15.09 -5.17
N VAL A 311 1.10 16.36 -5.36
CA VAL A 311 1.19 17.35 -4.27
C VAL A 311 -0.15 17.60 -3.59
N PRO A 312 -1.25 17.91 -4.31
CA PRO A 312 -2.53 18.15 -3.64
C PRO A 312 -3.06 16.91 -2.91
N LEU A 313 -2.81 15.71 -3.46
CA LEU A 313 -3.17 14.44 -2.84
C LEU A 313 -2.33 14.18 -1.59
N PHE A 314 -1.03 14.50 -1.64
CA PHE A 314 -0.16 14.40 -0.49
C PHE A 314 -0.60 15.32 0.64
N LEU A 315 -0.78 16.61 0.32
CA LEU A 315 -1.26 17.59 1.27
C LEU A 315 -2.61 17.15 1.85
N ALA A 316 -3.49 16.53 1.06
CA ALA A 316 -4.75 15.97 1.55
C ALA A 316 -4.55 14.78 2.51
N ALA A 317 -3.61 13.88 2.22
CA ALA A 317 -3.29 12.73 3.08
C ALA A 317 -2.69 13.18 4.41
N ALA A 318 -1.67 14.03 4.34
CA ALA A 318 -1.02 14.65 5.49
C ALA A 318 -2.01 15.34 6.42
N ARG A 319 -2.90 16.18 5.85
CA ARG A 319 -3.97 16.84 6.61
C ARG A 319 -4.88 15.82 7.28
N ARG A 320 -5.31 14.80 6.54
CA ARG A 320 -6.20 13.76 7.06
C ARG A 320 -5.57 13.02 8.23
N GLU A 321 -4.32 12.59 8.12
CA GLU A 321 -3.63 11.87 9.19
C GLU A 321 -3.46 12.74 10.44
N LEU A 322 -3.01 13.99 10.29
CA LEU A 322 -2.92 14.94 11.41
C LEU A 322 -4.27 15.18 12.09
N CYS A 323 -5.36 15.21 11.33
CA CYS A 323 -6.70 15.44 11.85
C CYS A 323 -7.34 14.20 12.49
N SER A 324 -6.94 12.99 12.06
CA SER A 324 -7.48 11.71 12.55
C SER A 324 -7.05 11.43 14.00
N GLY A 325 -5.95 12.07 14.45
CA GLY A 325 -5.49 11.97 15.83
C GLY A 325 -4.49 10.84 16.08
N ASP A 326 -4.26 9.98 15.09
CA ASP A 326 -3.18 8.98 15.05
C ASP A 326 -1.81 9.59 14.75
N GLY A 327 -1.73 10.94 14.69
CA GLY A 327 -0.52 11.71 14.42
C GLY A 327 0.54 11.48 15.49
N SER A 328 1.25 10.37 15.34
CA SER A 328 2.54 10.10 15.94
C SER A 328 3.52 11.17 15.49
N VAL A 329 4.61 11.37 16.24
CA VAL A 329 5.72 12.21 15.77
C VAL A 329 6.18 11.77 14.39
N GLN A 330 6.17 10.46 14.12
CA GLN A 330 6.52 9.88 12.84
C GLN A 330 5.63 10.42 11.71
N THR A 331 4.32 10.55 11.93
CA THR A 331 3.39 11.16 10.96
C THR A 331 3.77 12.61 10.66
N ALA A 332 3.98 13.44 11.70
CA ALA A 332 4.39 14.82 11.52
C ALA A 332 5.72 14.90 10.76
N SER A 333 6.63 13.97 11.05
CA SER A 333 7.91 13.91 10.38
C SER A 333 7.84 13.53 8.92
N THR A 334 7.14 12.44 8.59
CA THR A 334 6.90 12.06 7.20
C THR A 334 6.27 13.22 6.43
N ILE A 335 5.38 14.00 7.05
CA ILE A 335 4.78 15.17 6.41
C ILE A 335 5.80 16.25 6.06
N ILE A 336 6.69 16.60 6.99
CA ILE A 336 7.72 17.61 6.72
C ILE A 336 8.80 17.05 5.79
N HIS A 337 9.24 15.81 5.95
CA HIS A 337 10.19 15.20 5.02
C HIS A 337 9.63 15.15 3.61
N VAL A 338 8.35 14.84 3.43
CA VAL A 338 7.74 14.90 2.12
C VAL A 338 7.64 16.33 1.60
N ALA A 339 7.18 17.28 2.42
CA ALA A 339 7.15 18.69 2.04
C ALA A 339 8.54 19.20 1.65
N HIS A 340 9.56 18.80 2.41
CA HIS A 340 10.96 19.09 2.17
C HIS A 340 11.47 18.41 0.92
N THR A 341 11.40 17.09 0.75
CA THR A 341 11.87 16.43 -0.48
C THR A 341 11.10 16.87 -1.72
N PHE A 342 9.82 17.23 -1.59
CA PHE A 342 9.08 17.76 -2.72
C PHE A 342 9.58 19.15 -3.13
N ILE A 343 9.82 20.04 -2.16
CA ILE A 343 10.21 21.44 -2.43
C ILE A 343 11.72 21.59 -2.62
N VAL A 344 12.49 20.87 -1.81
CA VAL A 344 13.94 20.88 -1.72
C VAL A 344 14.58 19.72 -2.48
N GLY A 345 13.94 18.56 -2.65
CA GLY A 345 14.50 17.50 -3.51
C GLY A 345 14.48 17.89 -4.99
N THR A 346 13.41 18.54 -5.46
CA THR A 346 13.41 19.28 -6.73
C THR A 346 14.47 20.38 -6.73
N PHE A 347 14.64 21.10 -5.61
CA PHE A 347 15.65 22.18 -5.48
C PHE A 347 17.09 21.69 -5.55
N VAL A 348 17.44 20.59 -4.88
CA VAL A 348 18.80 20.04 -4.83
C VAL A 348 19.17 19.46 -6.18
N GLN A 349 18.26 18.69 -6.81
CA GLN A 349 18.48 18.20 -8.17
C GLN A 349 18.59 19.35 -9.18
N ALA A 350 17.75 20.39 -9.07
CA ALA A 350 17.79 21.55 -9.95
C ALA A 350 19.05 22.41 -9.73
N ILE A 351 19.52 22.57 -8.48
CA ILE A 351 20.78 23.27 -8.16
C ILE A 351 21.98 22.52 -8.73
N GLU A 352 22.01 21.19 -8.61
CA GLU A 352 23.06 20.38 -9.20
C GLU A 352 23.01 20.38 -10.74
N ALA A 353 21.83 20.59 -11.33
CA ALA A 353 21.62 20.62 -12.78
C ALA A 353 21.65 22.02 -13.42
N ASP A 354 21.86 23.10 -12.65
CA ASP A 354 21.77 24.49 -13.11
C ASP A 354 20.38 24.83 -13.73
N GLU A 355 19.34 24.09 -13.32
CA GLU A 355 17.99 24.18 -13.86
C GLU A 355 17.11 25.19 -13.10
N VAL A 356 16.15 25.78 -13.81
CA VAL A 356 15.15 26.69 -13.24
C VAL A 356 14.28 25.91 -12.27
N LEU A 357 14.30 26.32 -11.00
CA LEU A 357 13.46 25.75 -9.96
C LEU A 357 11.99 25.68 -10.40
N PRO A 358 11.30 24.54 -10.21
CA PRO A 358 9.88 24.45 -10.51
C PRO A 358 9.12 25.47 -9.66
N LYS A 359 8.37 26.36 -10.33
CA LYS A 359 7.62 27.43 -9.66
C LYS A 359 6.54 26.81 -8.77
N ILE A 360 6.68 27.00 -7.46
CA ILE A 360 5.65 26.62 -6.49
C ILE A 360 4.48 27.57 -6.64
N THR A 361 3.27 27.06 -6.85
CA THR A 361 2.09 27.93 -6.87
C THR A 361 1.82 28.50 -5.47
N ALA A 362 1.27 29.71 -5.38
CA ALA A 362 0.88 30.30 -4.09
C ALA A 362 -0.03 29.37 -3.26
N ALA A 363 -0.90 28.57 -3.91
CA ALA A 363 -1.75 27.61 -3.23
C ALA A 363 -0.98 26.47 -2.58
N GLN A 364 0.03 25.92 -3.27
CA GLN A 364 0.94 24.92 -2.72
C GLN A 364 1.76 25.51 -1.57
N LEU A 365 2.32 26.71 -1.75
CA LEU A 365 3.09 27.42 -0.73
C LEU A 365 2.32 27.60 0.58
N TYR A 366 1.11 28.16 0.52
CA TYR A 366 0.27 28.34 1.71
C TYR A 366 -0.13 27.01 2.36
N SER A 367 -0.44 25.99 1.57
CA SER A 367 -0.79 24.67 2.08
C SER A 367 0.38 23.99 2.79
N THR A 368 1.58 24.07 2.20
CA THR A 368 2.83 23.58 2.80
C THR A 368 3.09 24.28 4.11
N LEU A 369 3.03 25.62 4.15
CA LEU A 369 3.26 26.38 5.38
C LEU A 369 2.26 26.03 6.48
N ALA A 370 0.99 25.81 6.15
CA ALA A 370 -0.02 25.38 7.13
C ALA A 370 0.29 23.99 7.71
N LEU A 371 0.78 23.05 6.87
CA LEU A 371 1.23 21.74 7.34
C LEU A 371 2.47 21.86 8.22
N THR A 372 3.48 22.61 7.77
CA THR A 372 4.71 22.85 8.51
C THR A 372 4.41 23.48 9.87
N ALA A 373 3.48 24.42 9.95
CA ALA A 373 3.04 25.01 11.21
C ALA A 373 2.54 23.96 12.21
N ARG A 374 1.77 22.96 11.75
CA ARG A 374 1.28 21.89 12.62
C ARG A 374 2.36 20.87 12.98
N GLY A 375 3.26 20.55 12.05
CA GLY A 375 4.34 19.61 12.28
C GLY A 375 5.43 20.16 13.21
N LEU A 376 5.74 21.47 13.10
CA LEU A 376 6.89 22.10 13.74
C LEU A 376 6.97 21.86 15.25
N ARG A 377 5.84 21.91 15.95
CA ARG A 377 5.82 21.62 17.40
C ARG A 377 6.32 20.21 17.71
N PHE A 378 5.78 19.20 17.03
CA PHE A 378 6.15 17.80 17.24
C PHE A 378 7.64 17.58 16.97
N PHE A 379 8.18 18.27 15.95
CA PHE A 379 9.61 18.25 15.64
C PHE A 379 10.50 18.75 16.77
N ILE A 380 10.08 19.85 17.41
CA ILE A 380 10.87 20.43 18.49
C ILE A 380 10.76 19.59 19.77
N GLU A 381 9.56 19.11 20.09
CA GLU A 381 9.28 18.34 21.31
C GLU A 381 10.02 16.99 21.33
N ASP A 382 9.97 16.24 20.23
CA ASP A 382 10.50 14.87 20.19
C ASP A 382 12.03 14.83 20.32
N GLY A 383 12.72 15.87 19.84
CA GLY A 383 14.16 16.03 20.03
C GLY A 383 15.06 14.92 19.45
N ALA A 384 14.47 13.85 18.91
CA ALA A 384 15.12 12.63 18.44
C ALA A 384 15.62 12.69 17.00
N TYR A 385 15.39 13.81 16.30
CA TYR A 385 15.81 13.93 14.91
C TYR A 385 17.29 14.22 14.74
N GLU A 386 17.85 13.61 13.70
CA GLU A 386 19.19 13.86 13.20
C GLU A 386 19.35 15.34 12.82
N GLU A 387 20.56 15.87 13.00
CA GLU A 387 20.87 17.29 12.74
C GLU A 387 20.48 17.74 11.32
N GLY A 388 20.52 16.83 10.35
CA GLY A 388 20.10 17.08 8.96
C GLY A 388 18.65 17.55 8.82
N SER A 389 17.69 16.94 9.52
CA SER A 389 16.26 17.27 9.32
C SER A 389 15.89 18.68 9.77
N ARG A 390 16.62 19.22 10.76
CA ARG A 390 16.46 20.61 11.19
C ARG A 390 16.92 21.57 10.09
N ASP A 391 18.09 21.31 9.52
CA ASP A 391 18.71 22.18 8.53
C ASP A 391 17.92 22.16 7.23
N GLU A 392 17.45 20.97 6.83
CA GLU A 392 16.46 20.76 5.76
C GLU A 392 15.20 21.62 5.95
N LEU A 393 14.56 21.52 7.11
CA LEU A 393 13.38 22.32 7.41
C LEU A 393 13.70 23.82 7.36
N HIS A 394 14.86 24.23 7.88
CA HIS A 394 15.28 25.62 7.85
C HIS A 394 15.44 26.14 6.41
N VAL A 395 16.07 25.38 5.52
CA VAL A 395 16.19 25.71 4.09
C VAL A 395 14.83 25.84 3.43
N LEU A 396 13.91 24.91 3.70
CA LEU A 396 12.53 24.99 3.22
C LEU A 396 11.83 26.28 3.66
N LEU A 397 11.97 26.67 4.94
CA LEU A 397 11.37 27.90 5.44
C LEU A 397 11.95 29.16 4.76
N LEU A 398 13.26 29.19 4.53
CA LEU A 398 13.92 30.31 3.84
C LEU A 398 13.42 30.43 2.40
N HIS A 399 13.27 29.31 1.69
CA HIS A 399 12.70 29.30 0.35
C HIS A 399 11.24 29.79 0.35
N CYS A 400 10.42 29.32 1.29
CA CYS A 400 9.04 29.80 1.43
C CYS A 400 8.97 31.32 1.65
N ILE A 401 9.91 31.91 2.40
CA ILE A 401 9.99 33.37 2.60
C ILE A 401 10.28 34.08 1.28
N GLN A 402 11.20 33.54 0.47
CA GLN A 402 11.52 34.12 -0.83
C GLN A 402 10.30 34.09 -1.76
N GLU A 403 9.66 32.92 -1.89
CA GLU A 403 8.46 32.75 -2.71
C GLU A 403 7.30 33.65 -2.24
N LEU A 404 7.09 33.81 -0.93
CA LEU A 404 6.06 34.72 -0.40
C LEU A 404 6.31 36.19 -0.77
N LYS A 405 7.58 36.61 -0.87
CA LYS A 405 7.94 37.97 -1.29
C LYS A 405 7.67 38.17 -2.78
N GLU A 406 7.98 37.18 -3.60
CA GLU A 406 7.77 37.22 -5.06
C GLU A 406 6.29 37.12 -5.42
N HIS A 407 5.53 36.32 -4.67
CA HIS A 407 4.11 36.07 -4.91
C HIS A 407 3.15 37.07 -4.28
N ALA A 408 3.60 38.16 -3.65
CA ALA A 408 2.72 39.14 -3.03
C ALA A 408 1.74 39.76 -4.05
N PRO A 409 0.47 39.29 -4.14
CA PRO A 409 -0.39 39.67 -5.26
C PRO A 409 -0.92 41.07 -5.02
N THR A 410 -0.97 41.89 -6.08
CA THR A 410 -1.75 43.14 -6.09
C THR A 410 -3.25 42.87 -6.02
N SER A 411 -3.72 41.71 -6.52
CA SER A 411 -5.07 41.19 -6.31
C SER A 411 -5.04 39.68 -6.10
N GLU A 412 -5.55 39.21 -4.95
CA GLU A 412 -5.53 37.79 -4.59
C GLU A 412 -6.92 37.16 -4.83
N PRO A 413 -7.04 36.06 -5.59
CA PRO A 413 -8.29 35.30 -5.74
C PRO A 413 -8.88 34.88 -4.38
N ALA A 414 -10.21 34.76 -4.27
CA ALA A 414 -10.89 34.43 -3.01
C ALA A 414 -10.41 33.10 -2.39
N ALA A 415 -10.13 32.10 -3.22
CA ALA A 415 -9.57 30.82 -2.77
C ALA A 415 -8.18 30.98 -2.14
N LEU A 416 -7.31 31.80 -2.72
CA LEU A 416 -5.98 32.09 -2.17
C LEU A 416 -6.06 32.91 -0.89
N ARG A 417 -6.96 33.89 -0.80
CA ARG A 417 -7.21 34.62 0.46
C ARG A 417 -7.63 33.69 1.60
N SER A 418 -8.50 32.72 1.32
CA SER A 418 -8.93 31.72 2.30
C SER A 418 -7.78 30.81 2.73
N LEU A 419 -6.93 30.39 1.79
CA LEU A 419 -5.70 29.63 2.06
C LEU A 419 -4.73 30.43 2.94
N ARG A 420 -4.41 31.67 2.55
CA ARG A 420 -3.54 32.56 3.32
C ARG A 420 -4.06 32.79 4.74
N ARG A 421 -5.36 33.06 4.89
CA ARG A 421 -6.01 33.22 6.21
C ARG A 421 -5.81 31.98 7.06
N HIS A 422 -6.01 30.79 6.48
CA HIS A 422 -5.74 29.56 7.20
C HIS A 422 -4.29 29.40 7.62
N THR A 423 -3.37 29.62 6.69
CA THR A 423 -1.93 29.51 6.93
C THR A 423 -1.53 30.44 8.05
N TYR A 424 -2.00 31.69 8.02
CA TYR A 424 -1.75 32.67 9.07
C TYR A 424 -2.31 32.22 10.43
N THR A 425 -3.56 31.77 10.50
CA THR A 425 -4.16 31.28 11.76
C THR A 425 -3.44 30.05 12.30
N THR A 426 -3.02 29.14 11.43
CA THR A 426 -2.31 27.91 11.82
C THR A 426 -0.89 28.23 12.28
N TRP A 427 -0.21 29.15 11.59
CA TRP A 427 1.08 29.70 11.99
C TRP A 427 1.01 30.40 13.34
N GLN A 428 0.00 31.25 13.55
CA GLN A 428 -0.18 31.97 14.81
C GLN A 428 -0.39 30.99 15.96
N ALA A 429 -1.25 29.98 15.76
CA ALA A 429 -1.47 28.94 16.76
C ALA A 429 -0.18 28.17 17.09
N SER A 430 0.64 27.83 16.08
CA SER A 430 1.91 27.13 16.34
C SER A 430 2.94 28.03 17.03
N ALA A 431 3.02 29.31 16.66
CA ALA A 431 3.88 30.29 17.30
C ALA A 431 3.50 30.50 18.77
N ASP A 432 2.20 30.60 19.07
CA ASP A 432 1.67 30.71 20.43
C ASP A 432 2.00 29.46 21.26
N ASP A 433 1.85 28.26 20.69
CA ASP A 433 2.17 27.01 21.36
C ASP A 433 3.69 26.93 21.67
N ILE A 434 4.55 27.23 20.68
CA ILE A 434 6.01 27.29 20.84
C ILE A 434 6.42 28.28 21.94
N ALA A 435 5.78 29.45 21.98
CA ALA A 435 6.04 30.48 22.98
C ALA A 435 5.57 30.05 24.38
N ARG A 436 4.35 29.53 24.48
CA ARG A 436 3.72 29.09 25.74
C ARG A 436 4.53 27.99 26.42
N GLU A 437 5.00 27.03 25.63
CA GLU A 437 5.79 25.89 26.12
C GLU A 437 7.27 26.21 26.30
N ARG A 438 7.69 27.44 25.99
CA ARG A 438 9.07 27.92 26.08
C ARG A 438 10.04 27.02 25.31
N LEU A 439 9.59 26.45 24.18
CA LEU A 439 10.40 25.49 23.40
C LEU A 439 11.71 26.12 22.94
N ALA A 440 11.71 27.40 22.62
CA ALA A 440 12.92 28.15 22.26
C ALA A 440 13.98 28.15 23.39
N GLN A 441 13.54 28.21 24.65
CA GLN A 441 14.43 28.18 25.82
C GLN A 441 14.89 26.76 26.12
N ARG A 442 13.98 25.79 26.00
CA ARG A 442 14.27 24.37 26.25
C ARG A 442 15.21 23.77 25.21
N TYR A 443 15.15 24.24 23.97
CA TYR A 443 15.95 23.71 22.87
C TYR A 443 16.69 24.83 22.10
N PRO A 444 17.79 25.36 22.65
CA PRO A 444 18.54 26.48 22.04
C PRO A 444 18.98 26.23 20.60
N ARG A 445 19.26 24.97 20.23
CA ARG A 445 19.64 24.57 18.87
C ARG A 445 18.57 24.84 17.80
N TRP A 446 17.31 25.08 18.20
CA TRP A 446 16.20 25.42 17.29
C TRP A 446 15.98 26.93 17.14
N GLN A 447 16.72 27.77 17.88
CA GLN A 447 16.55 29.23 17.84
C GLN A 447 16.66 29.82 16.42
N PRO A 448 17.62 29.42 15.55
CA PRO A 448 17.67 29.95 14.19
C PRO A 448 16.40 29.64 13.40
N LEU A 449 15.93 28.38 13.46
CA LEU A 449 14.72 27.96 12.78
C LEU A 449 13.48 28.68 13.33
N LEU A 450 13.39 28.88 14.65
CA LEU A 450 12.30 29.63 15.28
C LEU A 450 12.32 31.12 14.92
N ALA A 451 13.50 31.72 14.72
CA ALA A 451 13.62 33.07 14.20
C ALA A 451 13.07 33.13 12.77
N THR A 452 13.46 32.19 11.90
CA THR A 452 12.92 32.08 10.54
C THR A 452 11.42 31.83 10.53
N TRP A 453 10.90 31.02 11.46
CA TRP A 453 9.47 30.79 11.62
C TRP A 453 8.70 32.07 11.96
N ARG A 454 9.27 32.99 12.75
CA ARG A 454 8.66 34.31 13.01
C ARG A 454 8.61 35.16 11.75
N ILE A 455 9.69 35.20 10.98
CA ILE A 455 9.78 35.94 9.71
C ILE A 455 8.69 35.47 8.72
N ILE A 456 8.37 34.17 8.71
CA ILE A 456 7.26 33.64 7.90
C ILE A 456 5.92 34.28 8.27
N GLY A 457 5.64 34.49 9.55
CA GLY A 457 4.39 35.15 9.96
C GLY A 457 4.25 36.56 9.41
N ASP A 458 5.35 37.31 9.46
CA ASP A 458 5.42 38.65 8.89
C ASP A 458 5.24 38.64 7.37
N ALA A 459 5.80 37.61 6.70
CA ALA A 459 5.71 37.44 5.26
C ALA A 459 4.32 37.00 4.78
N VAL A 460 3.63 36.09 5.49
CA VAL A 460 2.27 35.64 5.16
C VAL A 460 1.27 36.80 5.29
N ARG A 461 1.53 37.74 6.21
CA ARG A 461 0.69 38.88 6.59
C ARG A 461 -0.67 38.46 7.17
N PRO A 462 -1.20 39.21 8.15
CA PRO A 462 -2.57 39.02 8.58
C PRO A 462 -3.51 39.24 7.39
N PRO A 463 -4.44 38.31 7.10
CA PRO A 463 -5.49 38.59 6.13
C PRO A 463 -6.33 39.78 6.61
N PRO A 464 -6.93 40.56 5.70
CA PRO A 464 -7.92 41.56 6.12
C PRO A 464 -9.02 40.89 6.95
N ALA A 465 -9.60 41.67 7.86
CA ALA A 465 -10.72 41.24 8.69
C ALA A 465 -11.78 40.58 7.78
N PRO A 466 -12.47 39.53 8.27
CA PRO A 466 -13.52 38.87 7.52
C PRO A 466 -14.72 39.82 7.40
N GLU A 467 -14.63 40.81 6.53
CA GLU A 467 -15.77 41.60 6.07
C GLU A 467 -16.57 40.69 5.15
N ASP A 468 -17.75 40.27 5.62
CA ASP A 468 -18.85 39.64 4.88
C ASP A 468 -18.54 38.52 3.88
N GLU A 469 -17.33 37.95 3.85
CA GLU A 469 -17.00 36.82 2.99
C GLU A 469 -17.89 35.64 3.43
N PRO A 470 -18.88 35.23 2.60
CA PRO A 470 -19.69 34.08 2.91
C PRO A 470 -18.73 32.91 3.09
N ALA A 471 -18.93 32.13 4.16
CA ALA A 471 -18.11 30.95 4.38
C ALA A 471 -18.06 30.15 3.08
N ALA A 472 -16.86 29.99 2.51
CA ALA A 472 -16.66 29.36 1.20
C ALA A 472 -17.20 27.91 1.12
N PHE A 473 -17.54 27.34 2.28
CA PHE A 473 -18.05 25.99 2.47
C PHE A 473 -19.18 26.00 3.49
N GLY A 474 -20.13 25.08 3.35
CA GLY A 474 -21.18 24.87 4.33
C GLY A 474 -20.63 24.50 5.72
N ALA A 475 -21.39 24.74 6.78
CA ALA A 475 -20.95 24.48 8.16
C ALA A 475 -20.58 23.00 8.45
N LEU A 476 -21.10 22.06 7.64
CA LEU A 476 -20.80 20.63 7.72
C LEU A 476 -19.69 20.17 6.75
N GLU A 477 -19.26 21.05 5.84
CA GLU A 477 -18.23 20.76 4.85
C GLU A 477 -16.81 21.09 5.33
N ARG A 478 -16.66 21.51 6.59
CA ARG A 478 -15.38 21.85 7.21
C ARG A 478 -15.38 21.50 8.69
N CYS A 479 -14.19 21.39 9.27
CA CYS A 479 -14.04 21.14 10.70
C CYS A 479 -14.36 22.41 11.49
N ALA A 480 -15.25 22.31 12.48
CA ALA A 480 -15.61 23.47 13.30
C ALA A 480 -14.52 23.88 14.30
N TRP A 481 -13.62 22.96 14.67
CA TRP A 481 -12.44 23.30 15.47
C TRP A 481 -11.54 24.25 14.65
N ALA A 482 -11.49 25.52 15.05
CA ALA A 482 -10.85 26.59 14.27
C ALA A 482 -9.38 26.30 13.94
N ARG A 483 -8.66 25.63 14.86
CA ARG A 483 -7.23 25.33 14.68
C ARG A 483 -6.98 24.17 13.69
N CYS A 484 -7.99 23.42 13.23
CA CYS A 484 -7.84 22.18 12.46
C CYS A 484 -7.46 22.54 11.02
N LEU A 485 -6.61 21.72 10.38
CA LEU A 485 -6.23 21.92 8.98
C LEU A 485 -7.41 21.84 7.99
N CYS A 486 -8.51 21.19 8.41
CA CYS A 486 -9.73 21.09 7.65
C CYS A 486 -10.77 22.16 8.02
N SER A 487 -10.43 23.20 8.81
CA SER A 487 -11.38 24.27 9.16
C SER A 487 -11.63 25.27 8.03
N VAL A 488 -10.79 25.26 7.00
CA VAL A 488 -10.79 26.22 5.88
C VAL A 488 -10.89 25.56 4.50
N HIS A 489 -10.89 24.23 4.47
CA HIS A 489 -10.88 23.42 3.26
C HIS A 489 -11.90 22.32 3.42
N ARG A 490 -12.52 21.93 2.32
CA ARG A 490 -13.32 20.71 2.28
C ARG A 490 -12.43 19.50 2.58
N PRO A 491 -12.64 18.78 3.70
CA PRO A 491 -11.86 17.60 4.00
C PRO A 491 -12.10 16.52 2.94
N GLY A 492 -11.04 15.78 2.61
CA GLY A 492 -11.13 14.62 1.70
C GLY A 492 -11.78 13.39 2.35
N HIS A 493 -12.07 13.44 3.65
CA HIS A 493 -12.61 12.35 4.45
C HIS A 493 -14.00 12.69 4.99
N PRO A 494 -14.81 11.70 5.41
CA PRO A 494 -16.10 11.97 6.03
C PRO A 494 -15.95 12.75 7.34
N MET A 495 -16.94 13.59 7.62
CA MET A 495 -17.01 14.43 8.81
C MET A 495 -18.02 13.86 9.80
N ARG A 496 -17.67 13.90 11.09
CA ARG A 496 -18.56 13.52 12.18
C ARG A 496 -19.36 14.74 12.61
N VAL A 497 -20.66 14.66 12.46
CA VAL A 497 -21.57 15.73 12.88
C VAL A 497 -21.72 15.71 14.40
N CYS A 498 -21.77 16.89 15.04
CA CYS A 498 -22.01 16.99 16.48
C CYS A 498 -23.35 16.33 16.84
N LYS A 499 -23.33 15.31 17.71
CA LYS A 499 -24.54 14.60 18.15
C LYS A 499 -25.54 15.47 18.91
N GLY A 500 -25.10 16.60 19.48
CA GLY A 500 -25.95 17.52 20.23
C GLY A 500 -26.73 18.48 19.33
N CYS A 501 -26.03 19.33 18.58
CA CYS A 501 -26.67 20.37 17.76
C CYS A 501 -26.83 20.01 16.28
N SER A 502 -26.08 19.03 15.76
CA SER A 502 -25.99 18.69 14.33
C SER A 502 -25.65 19.83 13.37
N ALA A 503 -25.21 20.99 13.88
CA ALA A 503 -24.91 22.19 13.10
C ALA A 503 -23.45 22.28 12.62
N VAL A 504 -22.57 21.44 13.16
CA VAL A 504 -21.13 21.47 12.90
C VAL A 504 -20.57 20.09 12.62
N GLY A 505 -19.56 20.01 11.76
CA GLY A 505 -18.79 18.80 11.46
C GLY A 505 -17.40 18.81 12.09
N TYR A 506 -16.88 17.63 12.43
CA TYR A 506 -15.53 17.42 12.94
C TYR A 506 -14.81 16.31 12.20
N CYS A 507 -13.49 16.42 12.04
CA CYS A 507 -12.71 15.35 11.42
C CYS A 507 -12.72 14.05 12.24
N GLY A 508 -12.88 14.16 13.56
CA GLY A 508 -12.85 13.00 14.46
C GLY A 508 -13.15 13.39 15.91
N PRO A 509 -13.14 12.41 16.84
CA PRO A 509 -13.36 12.64 18.28
C PRO A 509 -12.41 13.67 18.87
N ARG A 510 -11.15 13.69 18.43
CA ARG A 510 -10.12 14.61 18.92
C ARG A 510 -10.52 16.06 18.65
N CYS A 511 -10.79 16.41 17.39
CA CYS A 511 -11.22 17.76 17.02
C CYS A 511 -12.52 18.16 17.74
N GLN A 512 -13.47 17.23 17.88
CA GLN A 512 -14.71 17.51 18.61
C GLN A 512 -14.44 17.79 20.09
N LYS A 513 -13.67 16.93 20.77
CA LYS A 513 -13.34 17.08 22.18
C LYS A 513 -12.64 18.40 22.42
N SER A 514 -11.65 18.72 21.60
CA SER A 514 -10.93 19.93 21.86
C SER A 514 -11.81 21.15 21.52
N ASP A 515 -12.68 21.12 20.50
CA ASP A 515 -13.62 22.24 20.23
C ASP A 515 -14.62 22.46 21.34
N TRP A 516 -14.98 21.35 22.00
CA TRP A 516 -15.75 21.34 23.22
C TRP A 516 -15.02 22.07 24.36
N ASP A 517 -13.74 21.76 24.57
CA ASP A 517 -12.95 22.23 25.71
C ASP A 517 -12.38 23.65 25.50
N GLU A 518 -11.87 23.97 24.32
CA GLU A 518 -11.15 25.22 24.01
C GLU A 518 -11.87 26.09 22.96
N GLY A 519 -12.67 25.49 22.08
CA GLY A 519 -13.31 26.18 20.95
C GLY A 519 -14.63 26.87 21.28
N GLY A 520 -15.05 26.84 22.55
CA GLY A 520 -16.33 27.40 23.00
C GLY A 520 -17.56 26.69 22.41
N HIS A 521 -17.41 25.48 21.86
CA HIS A 521 -18.56 24.73 21.35
C HIS A 521 -19.46 24.27 22.48
N ARG A 522 -18.91 23.96 23.67
CA ARG A 522 -19.68 23.58 24.85
C ARG A 522 -20.76 24.59 25.22
N GLU A 523 -20.47 25.88 25.09
CA GLU A 523 -21.38 26.99 25.42
C GLU A 523 -22.42 27.22 24.32
N ARG A 524 -22.03 27.02 23.06
CA ARG A 524 -22.89 27.24 21.88
C ARG A 524 -23.72 26.02 21.49
N CYS A 525 -23.36 24.84 22.00
CA CYS A 525 -24.07 23.60 21.70
C CYS A 525 -25.39 23.57 22.46
N ASN A 526 -26.48 23.92 21.76
CA ASN A 526 -27.80 24.01 22.37
C ASN A 526 -28.38 22.67 22.85
N GLY A 527 -27.69 21.53 22.69
CA GLY A 527 -27.96 20.23 23.32
C GLY A 527 -29.36 19.63 23.11
N ARG A 528 -30.23 20.30 22.35
CA ARG A 528 -31.66 20.05 22.25
C ARG A 528 -32.07 20.06 20.79
N VAL A 529 -31.54 19.14 20.02
CA VAL A 529 -32.37 18.60 18.94
C VAL A 529 -33.00 17.34 19.53
N PRO A 530 -34.32 17.30 19.82
CA PRO A 530 -34.98 16.03 20.07
C PRO A 530 -34.58 15.11 18.93
N ARG A 531 -34.03 13.94 19.25
CA ARG A 531 -33.51 12.95 18.31
C ARG A 531 -34.47 12.92 17.11
N PRO A 532 -34.08 13.43 15.92
CA PRO A 532 -35.00 13.42 14.79
C PRO A 532 -35.42 11.98 14.60
N ALA A 533 -36.73 11.72 14.58
CA ALA A 533 -37.27 10.42 14.27
C ALA A 533 -36.56 9.94 13.01
N VAL A 534 -35.70 8.93 13.18
CA VAL A 534 -34.76 8.34 12.20
C VAL A 534 -34.84 9.02 10.83
N LEU A 535 -33.92 9.95 10.54
CA LEU A 535 -33.73 10.38 9.16
C LEU A 535 -33.40 9.12 8.34
N PRO A 536 -34.12 8.85 7.23
CA PRO A 536 -33.89 7.64 6.45
C PRO A 536 -32.44 7.61 5.99
N GLN A 537 -31.72 6.55 6.36
CA GLN A 537 -30.29 6.36 6.09
C GLN A 537 -29.96 6.13 4.61
N SER A 538 -30.89 6.38 3.69
CA SER A 538 -30.63 6.34 2.26
C SER A 538 -30.42 7.77 1.75
N PHE A 539 -29.17 8.17 1.55
CA PHE A 539 -28.90 9.03 0.41
C PHE A 539 -29.42 8.30 -0.82
N PRO A 540 -30.31 8.87 -1.65
CA PRO A 540 -30.70 8.23 -2.89
C PRO A 540 -29.42 7.99 -3.71
N PRO A 541 -29.29 6.84 -4.41
CA PRO A 541 -28.21 6.67 -5.36
C PRO A 541 -28.24 7.86 -6.34
N PHE A 542 -27.08 8.44 -6.60
CA PHE A 542 -26.91 9.55 -7.51
C PHE A 542 -27.29 9.06 -8.93
N SER A 543 -28.57 9.19 -9.30
CA SER A 543 -29.11 8.77 -10.60
C SER A 543 -29.19 9.94 -11.61
N GLY A 544 -28.50 11.04 -11.34
CA GLY A 544 -28.38 12.14 -12.29
C GLY A 544 -27.47 11.73 -13.44
N THR A 545 -28.06 11.39 -14.58
CA THR A 545 -27.36 11.36 -15.87
C THR A 545 -26.75 12.74 -16.11
N TRP A 546 -25.43 12.81 -16.02
CA TRP A 546 -24.66 13.99 -16.39
C TRP A 546 -24.74 14.14 -17.90
N ALA A 547 -25.65 14.99 -18.39
CA ALA A 547 -25.65 15.39 -19.79
C ALA A 547 -24.47 16.37 -19.99
N PRO A 548 -23.49 16.07 -20.85
CA PRO A 548 -22.45 17.03 -21.16
C PRO A 548 -23.09 18.26 -21.84
N PRO A 549 -22.53 19.47 -21.63
CA PRO A 549 -23.02 20.67 -22.29
C PRO A 549 -22.92 20.46 -23.80
N SER A 550 -24.03 20.73 -24.50
CA SER A 550 -24.09 20.79 -25.95
C SER A 550 -23.13 21.87 -26.45
N THR A 551 -22.19 21.46 -27.29
CA THR A 551 -21.28 22.32 -28.06
C THR A 551 -22.03 23.27 -28.98
#